data_AF-A0A2W4KP89-F1
#
_entry.id   AF-A0A2W4KP89-F1
#
_cell.length_a   1.000
_cell.length_b   1.000
_cell.length_c   1.000
_cell.angle_alpha   90.00
_cell.angle_beta   90.00
_cell.angle_gamma   90.00
#
_symmetry.space_group_name_H-M   'P 1'
#
loop_
_entity.id
_entity.type
_entity.pdbx_description
1 polymer ?
#
loop_
_entity_poly.entity_id
_entity_poly.type
_entity_poly.pdbx_seq_one_letter_code
_entity_poly.pdbx_strand_id
1 'polypeptide(L)'
;AHVAAPMGPDGPELERQVQQDTPLYFRSAGGHTTYFGAAIMPNTEEAGVPDPDGYVYIYGLQQDGGTKLVAARERAGDLGRIECWRYWNGREWTERKEDCAPIVPDVSCELSVSPMVGGFLHGKYVIVCQLGGITGNCVAVYWGDSPVGPFGPCVPLHYCSEPEEGKGIYAYNAKGHPHLSPAGELLVSYNVNTTSMDAHMAHAGIYRPRFVRIRQIS
;
A
#
# COMPACT_ATOMS: atom_id res chain seq x y z
N ALA A 1 6.61 -5.66 -14.64
CA ALA A 1 6.49 -5.50 -16.10
C ALA A 1 5.77 -4.19 -16.38
N HIS A 2 6.23 -3.44 -17.38
CA HIS A 2 5.59 -2.24 -17.92
C HIS A 2 4.85 -2.67 -19.18
N VAL A 3 3.55 -2.34 -19.25
CA VAL A 3 2.69 -2.60 -20.40
C VAL A 3 2.12 -1.26 -20.87
N ALA A 4 2.31 -0.93 -22.14
CA ALA A 4 1.80 0.30 -22.74
C ALA A 4 1.26 0.04 -24.13
N ALA A 5 0.14 0.68 -24.48
CA ALA A 5 -0.41 0.68 -25.83
C ALA A 5 -0.77 2.13 -26.22
N PRO A 6 -0.48 2.58 -27.46
CA PRO A 6 -0.95 3.86 -27.95
C PRO A 6 -2.48 3.96 -27.93
N MET A 7 -3.01 5.15 -27.68
CA MET A 7 -4.44 5.42 -27.78
C MET A 7 -4.78 5.90 -29.19
N GLY A 8 -5.64 5.15 -29.88
CA GLY A 8 -6.28 5.55 -31.14
C GLY A 8 -7.71 6.05 -30.91
N PRO A 9 -8.42 6.45 -31.99
CA PRO A 9 -9.79 6.98 -31.91
C PRO A 9 -10.81 5.96 -31.37
N ASP A 10 -10.59 4.65 -31.61
CA ASP A 10 -11.48 3.57 -31.18
C ASP A 10 -11.01 2.87 -29.89
N GLY A 11 -9.97 3.39 -29.23
CA GLY A 11 -9.39 2.84 -28.00
C GLY A 11 -7.91 2.47 -28.11
N PRO A 12 -7.39 1.64 -27.18
CA PRO A 12 -5.98 1.25 -27.18
C PRO A 12 -5.66 0.35 -28.37
N GLU A 13 -4.59 0.69 -29.10
CA GLU A 13 -4.09 -0.08 -30.25
C GLU A 13 -3.25 -1.28 -29.78
N LEU A 14 -3.92 -2.37 -29.42
CA LEU A 14 -3.29 -3.54 -28.78
C LEU A 14 -2.22 -4.23 -29.64
N GLU A 15 -2.33 -4.16 -30.97
CA GLU A 15 -1.31 -4.66 -31.91
C GLU A 15 0.04 -3.94 -31.75
N ARG A 16 0.02 -2.72 -31.20
CA ARG A 16 1.20 -1.89 -30.92
C ARG A 16 1.55 -1.86 -29.43
N GLN A 17 0.99 -2.78 -28.65
CA GLN A 17 1.34 -2.87 -27.24
C GLN A 17 2.82 -3.24 -27.09
N VAL A 18 3.44 -2.70 -26.05
CA VAL A 18 4.77 -3.06 -25.60
C VAL A 18 4.64 -3.63 -24.20
N GLN A 19 5.26 -4.79 -23.97
CA GLN A 19 5.44 -5.36 -22.64
C GLN A 19 6.93 -5.57 -22.39
N GLN A 20 7.43 -5.02 -21.28
CA GLN A 20 8.84 -5.10 -20.91
C GLN A 20 9.01 -5.34 -19.41
N ASP A 21 10.11 -5.97 -19.03
CA ASP A 21 10.46 -6.11 -17.62
C ASP A 21 10.87 -4.77 -17.00
N THR A 22 10.60 -4.64 -15.72
CA THR A 22 10.89 -3.43 -14.94
C THR A 22 11.96 -3.74 -13.91
N PRO A 23 12.94 -2.86 -13.65
CA PRO A 23 13.97 -3.08 -12.64
C PRO A 23 13.46 -2.91 -11.20
N LEU A 24 12.13 -2.86 -11.02
CA LEU A 24 11.46 -2.57 -9.76
C LEU A 24 11.43 -3.77 -8.81
N TYR A 25 11.73 -4.98 -9.27
CA TYR A 25 12.00 -6.16 -8.44
C TYR A 25 13.50 -6.46 -8.52
N PHE A 26 14.21 -6.43 -7.39
CA PHE A 26 15.64 -6.68 -7.35
C PHE A 26 16.09 -7.27 -6.01
N ARG A 27 17.27 -7.88 -6.02
CA ARG A 27 17.96 -8.34 -4.82
C ARG A 27 19.24 -7.54 -4.65
N SER A 28 19.43 -6.90 -3.49
CA SER A 28 20.63 -6.12 -3.23
C SER A 28 21.84 -7.02 -2.95
N ALA A 29 23.04 -6.43 -2.96
CA ALA A 29 24.26 -7.11 -2.55
C ALA A 29 24.21 -7.61 -1.09
N GLY A 30 23.44 -6.93 -0.22
CA GLY A 30 23.19 -7.35 1.16
C GLY A 30 22.20 -8.52 1.28
N GLY A 31 21.67 -9.04 0.17
CA GLY A 31 20.85 -10.23 0.12
C GLY A 31 19.35 -10.00 0.30
N HIS A 32 18.91 -8.76 0.57
CA HIS A 32 17.49 -8.42 0.72
C HIS A 32 16.79 -8.25 -0.64
N THR A 33 15.56 -8.75 -0.73
CA THR A 33 14.72 -8.61 -1.93
C THR A 33 13.84 -7.38 -1.76
N THR A 34 13.82 -6.49 -2.75
CA THR A 34 12.96 -5.30 -2.76
C THR A 34 12.08 -5.30 -3.99
N TYR A 35 10.81 -4.95 -3.83
CA TYR A 35 9.90 -4.72 -4.96
C TYR A 35 8.98 -3.53 -4.75
N PHE A 36 8.81 -2.70 -5.77
CA PHE A 36 7.94 -1.53 -5.74
C PHE A 36 6.55 -1.80 -6.35
N GLY A 37 5.54 -1.06 -5.88
CA GLY A 37 4.16 -1.13 -6.36
C GLY A 37 3.16 -1.68 -5.33
N ALA A 38 3.54 -1.83 -4.06
CA ALA A 38 2.65 -2.31 -3.00
C ALA A 38 1.58 -1.28 -2.61
N ALA A 39 1.89 0.01 -2.75
CA ALA A 39 0.90 1.08 -2.69
C ALA A 39 1.35 2.26 -3.55
N ILE A 40 0.37 3.02 -4.03
CA ILE A 40 0.59 4.24 -4.82
C ILE A 40 -0.22 5.35 -4.16
N MET A 41 0.42 6.49 -3.92
CA MET A 41 -0.22 7.67 -3.35
C MET A 41 0.10 8.88 -4.23
N PRO A 42 -0.82 9.27 -5.12
CA PRO A 42 -0.71 10.53 -5.85
C PRO A 42 -0.83 11.69 -4.87
N ASN A 43 0.24 12.46 -4.70
CA ASN A 43 0.27 13.66 -3.85
C ASN A 43 0.23 14.93 -4.72
N THR A 44 -0.80 15.03 -5.56
CA THR A 44 -0.92 16.07 -6.60
C THR A 44 -2.22 16.85 -6.45
N GLU A 45 -2.30 18.03 -7.07
CA GLU A 45 -3.51 18.86 -7.04
C GLU A 45 -4.73 18.12 -7.63
N GLU A 46 -4.53 17.35 -8.70
CA GLU A 46 -5.58 16.57 -9.37
C GLU A 46 -6.13 15.45 -8.49
N ALA A 47 -5.31 14.93 -7.57
CA ALA A 47 -5.74 13.93 -6.60
C ALA A 47 -6.61 14.52 -5.48
N GLY A 48 -6.71 15.84 -5.38
CA GLY A 48 -7.51 16.54 -4.38
C GLY A 48 -7.02 16.33 -2.94
N VAL A 49 -5.74 15.98 -2.77
CA VAL A 49 -5.14 15.78 -1.45
C VAL A 49 -4.76 17.13 -0.81
N PRO A 50 -4.65 17.21 0.53
CA PRO A 50 -4.18 18.41 1.22
C PRO A 50 -2.70 18.68 0.93
N ASP A 51 -2.36 19.95 0.71
CA ASP A 51 -0.98 20.43 0.53
C ASP A 51 -0.12 19.58 -0.42
N PRO A 52 -0.55 19.40 -1.69
CA PRO A 52 0.13 18.53 -2.64
C PRO A 52 1.53 19.03 -2.97
N ASP A 53 2.49 18.11 -3.08
CA ASP A 53 3.88 18.43 -3.48
C ASP A 53 4.18 18.11 -4.95
N GLY A 54 3.18 17.62 -5.68
CA GLY A 54 3.23 17.35 -7.11
C GLY A 54 3.95 16.04 -7.48
N TYR A 55 4.23 15.18 -6.50
CA TYR A 55 4.79 13.86 -6.72
C TYR A 55 3.75 12.76 -6.58
N VAL A 56 3.97 11.66 -7.28
CA VAL A 56 3.33 10.38 -7.00
C VAL A 56 4.33 9.53 -6.24
N TYR A 57 3.90 9.04 -5.08
CA TYR A 57 4.68 8.15 -4.24
C TYR A 57 4.38 6.70 -4.60
N ILE A 58 5.44 5.92 -4.81
CA ILE A 58 5.38 4.48 -5.09
C ILE A 58 6.04 3.78 -3.92
N TYR A 59 5.23 3.06 -3.16
CA TYR A 59 5.72 2.30 -2.02
C TYR A 59 6.10 0.88 -2.45
N GLY A 60 7.20 0.40 -1.89
CA GLY A 60 7.72 -0.93 -2.11
C GLY A 60 7.94 -1.68 -0.79
N LEU A 61 8.23 -2.96 -0.92
CA LEU A 61 8.46 -3.85 0.20
C LEU A 61 9.87 -4.41 0.11
N GLN A 62 10.63 -4.24 1.18
CA GLN A 62 11.95 -4.83 1.37
C GLN A 62 11.83 -6.02 2.33
N GLN A 63 12.29 -7.17 1.89
CA GLN A 63 12.26 -8.44 2.60
C GLN A 63 13.65 -8.75 3.17
N ASP A 64 13.76 -8.69 4.50
CA ASP A 64 14.99 -8.92 5.25
C ASP A 64 14.66 -9.42 6.66
N GLY A 65 14.26 -10.70 6.76
CA GLY A 65 13.75 -11.32 8.00
C GLY A 65 12.34 -10.86 8.41
N GLY A 66 11.84 -9.78 7.81
CA GLY A 66 10.48 -9.26 7.92
C GLY A 66 10.17 -8.36 6.73
N THR A 67 8.91 -7.92 6.62
CA THR A 67 8.44 -7.07 5.52
C THR A 67 8.46 -5.60 5.95
N LYS A 68 9.31 -4.80 5.30
CA LYS A 68 9.53 -3.38 5.61
C LYS A 68 9.06 -2.50 4.45
N LEU A 69 8.44 -1.37 4.74
CA LEU A 69 8.00 -0.41 3.72
C LEU A 69 9.18 0.46 3.28
N VAL A 70 9.34 0.65 1.97
CA VAL A 70 10.27 1.61 1.36
C VAL A 70 9.51 2.52 0.40
N ALA A 71 10.09 3.64 -0.01
CA ALA A 71 9.43 4.61 -0.86
C ALA A 71 10.29 5.07 -2.03
N ALA A 72 9.65 5.22 -3.17
CA ALA A 72 10.12 5.96 -4.33
C ALA A 72 9.12 7.07 -4.67
N ARG A 73 9.52 8.04 -5.47
CA ARG A 73 8.62 9.05 -6.03
C ARG A 73 9.05 9.51 -7.41
N GLU A 74 8.08 9.95 -8.19
CA GLU A 74 8.28 10.67 -9.45
C GLU A 74 7.05 11.54 -9.75
N ARG A 75 7.19 12.53 -10.63
CA ARG A 75 6.07 13.29 -11.18
C ARG A 75 5.20 12.41 -12.05
N ALA A 76 3.89 12.68 -12.06
CA ALA A 76 2.91 11.87 -12.78
C ALA A 76 3.25 11.67 -14.28
N GLY A 77 3.75 12.72 -14.95
CA GLY A 77 4.12 12.67 -16.37
C GLY A 77 5.32 11.79 -16.69
N ASP A 78 6.20 11.52 -15.72
CA ASP A 78 7.42 10.73 -15.89
C ASP A 78 7.33 9.37 -15.17
N LEU A 79 6.16 8.97 -14.65
CA LEU A 79 6.00 7.70 -13.92
C LEU A 79 6.43 6.46 -14.72
N GLY A 80 6.20 6.45 -16.04
CA GLY A 80 6.64 5.36 -16.91
C GLY A 80 8.15 5.26 -17.12
N ARG A 81 8.89 6.32 -16.75
CA ARG A 81 10.34 6.46 -16.90
C ARG A 81 11.04 6.12 -15.60
N ILE A 82 11.15 4.83 -15.32
CA ILE A 82 11.67 4.28 -14.05
C ILE A 82 13.10 4.77 -13.75
N GLU A 83 13.88 5.12 -14.78
CA GLU A 83 15.21 5.72 -14.65
C GLU A 83 15.20 7.13 -14.05
N CYS A 84 14.06 7.83 -14.08
CA CYS A 84 13.91 9.15 -13.46
C CYS A 84 13.58 9.06 -11.97
N TRP A 85 12.98 7.94 -11.54
CA TRP A 85 12.47 7.79 -10.18
C TRP A 85 13.52 8.10 -9.12
N ARG A 86 13.06 8.66 -8.01
CA ARG A 86 13.89 8.92 -6.84
C ARG A 86 13.49 8.01 -5.69
N TYR A 87 14.48 7.53 -4.95
CA TYR A 87 14.35 6.51 -3.91
C TYR A 87 14.74 7.11 -2.56
N TRP A 88 13.93 6.88 -1.53
CA TRP A 88 14.20 7.42 -0.20
C TRP A 88 15.26 6.60 0.52
N ASN A 89 16.39 7.21 0.86
CA ASN A 89 17.48 6.53 1.57
C ASN A 89 17.44 6.71 3.10
N GLY A 90 16.34 7.25 3.65
CA GLY A 90 16.20 7.56 5.08
C GLY A 90 16.53 9.02 5.43
N ARG A 91 17.16 9.77 4.52
CA ARG A 91 17.56 11.16 4.74
C ARG A 91 17.22 12.08 3.56
N GLU A 92 17.39 11.58 2.34
CA GLU A 92 17.19 12.30 1.10
C GLU A 92 16.73 11.36 -0.03
N TRP A 93 16.39 11.97 -1.17
CA TRP A 93 15.95 11.28 -2.37
C TRP A 93 17.14 11.04 -3.30
N THR A 94 17.44 9.78 -3.60
CA THR A 94 18.57 9.38 -4.46
C THR A 94 18.09 8.76 -5.77
N GLU A 95 18.98 8.60 -6.75
CA GLU A 95 18.67 7.92 -8.02
C GLU A 95 18.85 6.40 -7.93
N ARG A 96 19.45 5.91 -6.85
CA ARG A 96 19.87 4.52 -6.69
C ARG A 96 18.86 3.75 -5.85
N LYS A 97 18.10 2.86 -6.49
CA LYS A 97 17.11 2.00 -5.80
C LYS A 97 17.72 1.11 -4.72
N GLU A 98 19.00 0.76 -4.85
CA GLU A 98 19.73 -0.05 -3.87
C GLU A 98 20.00 0.68 -2.56
N ASP A 99 19.90 2.02 -2.54
CA ASP A 99 20.12 2.85 -1.36
C ASP A 99 18.84 3.00 -0.50
N CYS A 100 17.73 2.41 -0.92
CA CYS A 100 16.44 2.57 -0.22
C CYS A 100 16.49 2.10 1.23
N ALA A 101 16.07 2.97 2.14
CA ALA A 101 15.95 2.65 3.55
C ALA A 101 14.48 2.44 3.96
N PRO A 102 14.20 1.45 4.83
CA PRO A 102 12.89 1.26 5.44
C PRO A 102 12.34 2.51 6.13
N ILE A 103 11.03 2.78 5.96
CA ILE A 103 10.30 3.86 6.66
C ILE A 103 9.44 3.33 7.82
N VAL A 104 8.89 2.12 7.70
CA VAL A 104 8.24 1.38 8.80
C VAL A 104 8.49 -0.13 8.65
N PRO A 105 8.57 -0.89 9.75
CA PRO A 105 8.62 -2.35 9.73
C PRO A 105 7.21 -2.96 9.67
N ASP A 106 7.14 -4.30 9.64
CA ASP A 106 5.96 -5.13 9.92
C ASP A 106 4.67 -4.74 9.18
N VAL A 107 4.79 -4.41 7.89
CA VAL A 107 3.63 -4.16 7.01
C VAL A 107 3.26 -5.42 6.23
N SER A 108 2.00 -5.49 5.79
CA SER A 108 1.51 -6.54 4.87
C SER A 108 1.83 -6.26 3.41
N CYS A 109 1.71 -7.29 2.57
CA CYS A 109 1.93 -7.16 1.13
C CYS A 109 0.99 -6.18 0.43
N GLU A 110 -0.26 -6.10 0.89
CA GLU A 110 -1.23 -5.07 0.52
C GLU A 110 -1.31 -4.04 1.64
N LEU A 111 -1.30 -2.75 1.30
CA LEU A 111 -1.47 -1.65 2.24
C LEU A 111 -1.98 -0.40 1.50
N SER A 112 -2.23 0.67 2.25
CA SER A 112 -2.43 2.02 1.70
C SER A 112 -1.60 3.04 2.46
N VAL A 113 -1.17 4.09 1.78
CA VAL A 113 -0.67 5.31 2.40
C VAL A 113 -1.51 6.48 1.89
N SER A 114 -2.00 7.33 2.80
CA SER A 114 -2.83 8.47 2.42
C SER A 114 -2.72 9.61 3.43
N PRO A 115 -2.77 10.88 2.98
CA PRO A 115 -2.94 12.00 3.89
C PRO A 115 -4.34 11.98 4.51
N MET A 116 -4.44 12.42 5.76
CA MET A 116 -5.68 12.50 6.52
C MET A 116 -6.25 13.91 6.50
N VAL A 117 -7.54 14.01 6.20
CA VAL A 117 -8.32 15.24 6.29
C VAL A 117 -9.23 15.17 7.48
N GLY A 118 -9.03 16.06 8.45
CA GLY A 118 -9.92 16.22 9.61
C GLY A 118 -9.63 15.25 10.75
N GLY A 119 -10.36 15.42 11.86
CA GLY A 119 -10.13 14.66 13.10
C GLY A 119 -8.75 14.89 13.72
N PHE A 120 -8.37 14.04 14.68
CA PHE A 120 -7.09 14.12 15.40
C PHE A 120 -5.86 13.94 14.48
N LEU A 121 -6.00 13.23 13.36
CA LEU A 121 -4.92 12.97 12.41
C LEU A 121 -4.86 13.98 11.25
N HIS A 122 -5.59 15.09 11.31
CA HIS A 122 -5.57 16.09 10.24
C HIS A 122 -4.12 16.49 9.86
N GLY A 123 -3.80 16.41 8.57
CA GLY A 123 -2.48 16.73 8.03
C GLY A 123 -1.40 15.65 8.24
N LYS A 124 -1.74 14.50 8.86
CA LYS A 124 -0.83 13.36 8.99
C LYS A 124 -0.98 12.41 7.81
N TYR A 125 0.06 11.64 7.55
CA TYR A 125 0.02 10.51 6.62
C TYR A 125 -0.25 9.24 7.39
N VAL A 126 -1.26 8.47 6.96
CA VAL A 126 -1.63 7.20 7.58
C VAL A 126 -1.27 6.05 6.66
N ILE A 127 -0.62 5.05 7.23
CA ILE A 127 -0.43 3.74 6.61
C ILE A 127 -1.48 2.81 7.21
N VAL A 128 -2.25 2.11 6.38
CA VAL A 128 -3.16 1.02 6.82
C VAL A 128 -2.62 -0.29 6.30
N CYS A 129 -2.46 -1.28 7.17
CA CYS A 129 -1.98 -2.61 6.82
C CYS A 129 -2.55 -3.70 7.74
N GLN A 130 -2.36 -4.97 7.35
CA GLN A 130 -2.64 -6.12 8.20
C GLN A 130 -1.40 -6.43 9.05
N LEU A 131 -1.52 -6.35 10.36
CA LEU A 131 -0.44 -6.73 11.27
C LEU A 131 -0.26 -8.24 11.27
N GLY A 132 0.97 -8.71 11.06
CA GLY A 132 1.30 -10.15 11.02
C GLY A 132 0.90 -10.89 9.73
N GLY A 133 0.48 -10.16 8.68
CA GLY A 133 0.12 -10.77 7.39
C GLY A 133 -0.97 -11.83 7.52
N ILE A 134 -0.79 -12.98 6.85
CA ILE A 134 -1.77 -14.09 6.86
C ILE A 134 -1.84 -14.86 8.18
N THR A 135 -0.80 -14.73 9.03
CA THR A 135 -0.78 -15.36 10.37
C THR A 135 -1.31 -14.43 11.45
N GLY A 136 -1.53 -13.15 11.12
CA GLY A 136 -2.12 -12.18 12.00
C GLY A 136 -3.60 -11.94 11.70
N ASN A 137 -4.26 -11.23 12.59
CA ASN A 137 -5.71 -11.02 12.57
C ASN A 137 -6.08 -9.62 13.04
N CYS A 138 -5.20 -8.63 12.81
CA CYS A 138 -5.46 -7.25 13.17
C CYS A 138 -5.24 -6.30 11.99
N VAL A 139 -6.23 -5.46 11.73
CA VAL A 139 -6.02 -4.21 10.99
C VAL A 139 -5.26 -3.25 11.90
N ALA A 140 -4.17 -2.70 11.39
CA ALA A 140 -3.33 -1.76 12.12
C ALA A 140 -3.01 -0.54 11.27
N VAL A 141 -2.57 0.52 11.96
CA VAL A 141 -2.13 1.75 11.33
C VAL A 141 -0.79 2.22 11.85
N TYR A 142 -0.06 2.92 10.99
CA TYR A 142 0.98 3.87 11.38
C TYR A 142 0.51 5.27 11.00
N TRP A 143 1.00 6.30 11.68
CA TRP A 143 0.86 7.67 11.19
C TRP A 143 2.13 8.49 11.40
N GLY A 144 2.34 9.48 10.53
CA GLY A 144 3.56 10.29 10.51
C GLY A 144 3.35 11.65 9.87
N ASP A 145 4.41 12.45 9.89
CA ASP A 145 4.37 13.87 9.49
C ASP A 145 4.58 14.10 7.98
N SER A 146 5.05 13.10 7.25
CA SER A 146 5.27 13.19 5.80
C SER A 146 5.01 11.85 5.10
N PRO A 147 4.97 11.81 3.75
CA PRO A 147 4.84 10.58 2.98
C PRO A 147 5.89 9.49 3.30
N VAL A 148 7.03 9.90 3.87
CA VAL A 148 8.15 9.02 4.27
C VAL A 148 8.45 9.09 5.78
N GLY A 149 7.55 9.69 6.56
CA GLY A 149 7.63 9.78 8.01
C GLY A 149 8.28 11.08 8.54
N PRO A 150 8.78 11.08 9.78
CA PRO A 150 8.85 9.95 10.68
C PRO A 150 7.46 9.41 11.04
N PHE A 151 7.31 8.09 11.04
CA PHE A 151 6.09 7.41 11.49
C PHE A 151 6.25 7.00 12.96
N GLY A 152 5.14 7.10 13.71
CA GLY A 152 5.05 6.58 15.08
C GLY A 152 5.02 5.05 15.14
N PRO A 153 4.81 4.47 16.34
CA PRO A 153 4.66 3.02 16.49
C PRO A 153 3.40 2.50 15.77
N CYS A 154 3.40 1.21 15.44
CA CYS A 154 2.23 0.52 14.91
C CYS A 154 1.11 0.46 15.95
N VAL A 155 -0.11 0.80 15.55
CA VAL A 155 -1.28 0.77 16.42
C VAL A 155 -2.32 -0.21 15.85
N PRO A 156 -2.57 -1.36 16.50
CA PRO A 156 -3.66 -2.25 16.12
C PRO A 156 -5.01 -1.60 16.49
N LEU A 157 -5.96 -1.59 15.55
CA LEU A 157 -7.24 -0.89 15.72
C LEU A 157 -8.47 -1.79 15.59
N HIS A 158 -8.39 -2.87 14.81
CA HIS A 158 -9.51 -3.78 14.64
C HIS A 158 -9.04 -5.23 14.60
N TYR A 159 -9.65 -6.05 15.45
CA TYR A 159 -9.45 -7.49 15.50
C TYR A 159 -10.42 -8.20 14.53
N CYS A 160 -9.87 -8.90 13.55
CA CYS A 160 -10.59 -9.74 12.60
C CYS A 160 -10.91 -11.09 13.28
N SER A 161 -12.15 -11.30 13.71
CA SER A 161 -12.56 -12.51 14.43
C SER A 161 -12.88 -13.71 13.53
N GLU A 162 -12.97 -13.53 12.21
CA GLU A 162 -13.33 -14.59 11.27
C GLU A 162 -12.47 -15.87 11.37
N PRO A 163 -11.14 -15.79 11.61
CA PRO A 163 -10.32 -17.00 11.80
C PRO A 163 -10.77 -17.89 12.97
N GLU A 164 -11.48 -17.36 13.96
CA GLU A 164 -11.96 -18.13 15.12
C GLU A 164 -13.07 -19.13 14.76
N GLU A 165 -13.73 -18.95 13.61
CA GLU A 165 -14.71 -19.91 13.07
C GLU A 165 -14.05 -21.24 12.64
N GLY A 166 -12.72 -21.29 12.61
CA GLY A 166 -11.95 -22.45 12.17
C GLY A 166 -12.01 -22.63 10.65
N LYS A 167 -12.10 -23.88 10.19
CA LYS A 167 -12.18 -24.23 8.75
C LYS A 167 -11.02 -23.69 7.91
N GLY A 168 -9.87 -23.43 8.52
CA GLY A 168 -8.73 -22.82 7.86
C GLY A 168 -8.99 -21.40 7.36
N ILE A 169 -9.95 -20.68 7.95
CA ILE A 169 -10.24 -19.28 7.63
C ILE A 169 -9.10 -18.39 8.12
N TYR A 170 -8.72 -17.40 7.31
CA TYR A 170 -7.73 -16.38 7.64
C TYR A 170 -8.12 -15.01 7.07
N ALA A 171 -7.65 -13.96 7.72
CA ALA A 171 -7.84 -12.57 7.31
C ALA A 171 -6.52 -11.97 6.82
N TYR A 172 -6.56 -11.13 5.79
CA TYR A 172 -5.35 -10.57 5.18
C TYR A 172 -5.64 -9.30 4.37
N ASN A 173 -4.57 -8.61 3.93
CA ASN A 173 -4.63 -7.50 2.99
C ASN A 173 -5.54 -6.34 3.40
N ALA A 174 -5.35 -5.81 4.61
CA ALA A 174 -6.04 -4.61 5.02
C ALA A 174 -5.58 -3.38 4.20
N LYS A 175 -6.54 -2.55 3.77
CA LYS A 175 -6.30 -1.38 2.92
C LYS A 175 -7.29 -0.27 3.24
N GLY A 176 -6.80 0.96 3.38
CA GLY A 176 -7.62 2.17 3.51
C GLY A 176 -8.14 2.68 2.17
N HIS A 177 -9.33 3.28 2.21
CA HIS A 177 -10.04 3.85 1.05
C HIS A 177 -10.28 5.36 1.27
N PRO A 178 -9.24 6.21 1.14
CA PRO A 178 -9.35 7.63 1.47
C PRO A 178 -10.42 8.36 0.65
N HIS A 179 -10.56 8.04 -0.63
CA HIS A 179 -11.58 8.63 -1.51
C HIS A 179 -13.03 8.30 -1.12
N LEU A 180 -13.25 7.27 -0.28
CA LEU A 180 -14.55 6.87 0.23
C LEU A 180 -14.71 7.21 1.73
N SER A 181 -13.67 7.76 2.36
CA SER A 181 -13.62 8.03 3.78
C SER A 181 -14.13 9.45 4.06
N PRO A 182 -15.08 9.63 5.00
CA PRO A 182 -15.42 10.95 5.51
C PRO A 182 -14.22 11.63 6.17
N ALA A 183 -14.26 12.96 6.25
CA ALA A 183 -13.25 13.72 6.99
C ALA A 183 -13.19 13.26 8.47
N GLY A 184 -11.98 12.97 8.96
CA GLY A 184 -11.71 12.48 10.31
C GLY A 184 -11.91 10.98 10.50
N GLU A 185 -12.23 10.24 9.44
CA GLU A 185 -12.48 8.80 9.48
C GLU A 185 -11.63 8.03 8.47
N LEU A 186 -11.55 6.72 8.67
CA LEU A 186 -10.94 5.78 7.73
C LEU A 186 -11.92 4.66 7.42
N LEU A 187 -12.28 4.51 6.15
CA LEU A 187 -12.89 3.29 5.65
C LEU A 187 -11.78 2.32 5.27
N VAL A 188 -11.75 1.15 5.91
CA VAL A 188 -10.76 0.11 5.67
C VAL A 188 -11.47 -1.15 5.20
N SER A 189 -10.91 -1.82 4.20
CA SER A 189 -11.29 -3.20 3.88
C SER A 189 -10.19 -4.17 4.25
N TYR A 190 -10.56 -5.41 4.57
CA TYR A 190 -9.64 -6.55 4.57
C TYR A 190 -10.31 -7.76 3.91
N ASN A 191 -9.50 -8.67 3.40
CA ASN A 191 -9.96 -9.89 2.77
C ASN A 191 -10.08 -11.02 3.79
N VAL A 192 -11.04 -11.90 3.56
CA VAL A 192 -11.19 -13.16 4.30
C VAL A 192 -11.13 -14.29 3.27
N ASN A 193 -10.43 -15.36 3.62
CA ASN A 193 -10.26 -16.52 2.75
C ASN A 193 -10.13 -17.80 3.59
N THR A 194 -10.18 -18.97 2.96
CA THR A 194 -9.99 -20.27 3.60
C THR A 194 -8.98 -21.12 2.82
N THR A 195 -8.30 -22.04 3.49
CA THR A 195 -7.49 -23.06 2.83
C THR A 195 -8.30 -24.28 2.35
N SER A 196 -9.63 -24.28 2.54
CA SER A 196 -10.53 -25.38 2.18
C SER A 196 -11.46 -25.01 1.01
N MET A 197 -11.35 -25.75 -0.10
CA MET A 197 -12.27 -25.60 -1.23
C MET A 197 -13.72 -25.96 -0.85
N ASP A 198 -13.92 -27.00 -0.04
CA ASP A 198 -15.26 -27.38 0.41
C ASP A 198 -15.91 -26.26 1.24
N ALA A 199 -15.14 -25.60 2.11
CA ALA A 199 -15.62 -24.45 2.87
C ALA A 199 -16.01 -23.29 1.96
N HIS A 200 -15.27 -23.02 0.87
CA HIS A 200 -15.66 -22.02 -0.12
C HIS A 200 -17.00 -22.35 -0.78
N MET A 201 -17.18 -23.61 -1.19
CA MET A 201 -18.41 -24.05 -1.87
C MET A 201 -19.61 -24.04 -0.93
N ALA A 202 -19.42 -24.38 0.34
CA ALA A 202 -20.47 -24.39 1.35
C ALA A 202 -20.83 -23.00 1.89
N HIS A 203 -19.87 -22.06 1.91
CA HIS A 203 -20.02 -20.77 2.57
C HIS A 203 -19.59 -19.59 1.68
N ALA A 204 -20.55 -19.09 0.90
CA ALA A 204 -20.35 -17.95 -0.01
C ALA A 204 -19.97 -16.61 0.68
N GLY A 205 -20.01 -16.55 2.01
CA GLY A 205 -19.61 -15.39 2.81
C GLY A 205 -18.10 -15.32 3.11
N ILE A 206 -17.34 -16.40 2.89
CA ILE A 206 -15.90 -16.43 3.22
C ILE A 206 -15.12 -15.50 2.28
N TYR A 207 -15.16 -15.75 0.97
CA TYR A 207 -14.35 -15.02 -0.01
C TYR A 207 -14.95 -13.67 -0.43
N ARG A 208 -15.18 -12.81 0.56
CA ARG A 208 -15.71 -11.45 0.39
C ARG A 208 -14.95 -10.48 1.29
N PRO A 209 -14.69 -9.25 0.84
CA PRO A 209 -14.07 -8.25 1.71
C PRO A 209 -15.00 -7.92 2.88
N ARG A 210 -14.38 -7.58 4.00
CA ARG A 210 -15.02 -6.98 5.16
C ARG A 210 -14.65 -5.51 5.19
N PHE A 211 -15.59 -4.65 5.60
CA PHE A 211 -15.35 -3.21 5.70
C PHE A 211 -15.54 -2.77 7.14
N VAL A 212 -14.60 -1.97 7.62
CA VAL A 212 -14.65 -1.36 8.95
C VAL A 212 -14.42 0.13 8.83
N ARG A 213 -15.18 0.89 9.62
CA ARG A 213 -15.03 2.33 9.74
C ARG A 213 -14.33 2.62 11.06
N ILE A 214 -13.15 3.24 10.96
CA ILE A 214 -12.34 3.64 12.10
C ILE A 214 -12.54 5.15 12.28
N ARG A 215 -12.94 5.55 13.48
CA ARG A 215 -13.16 6.95 13.83
C ARG A 215 -12.78 7.19 15.28
N GLN A 216 -12.41 8.43 15.58
CA GLN A 216 -12.26 8.88 16.96
C GLN A 216 -13.63 8.82 17.68
N ILE A 217 -13.61 8.40 18.94
CA ILE A 217 -14.76 8.55 19.85
C ILE A 217 -14.41 9.72 20.78
N SER A 218 -15.27 10.74 20.76
CA SER A 218 -15.25 11.88 21.68
C SER A 218 -16.05 11.59 22.92
#